data_AF-M1JJA1-F1
#
_entry.id   AF-M1JJA1-F1
#
_cell.length_a   1.000
_cell.length_b   1.000
_cell.length_c   1.000
_cell.angle_alpha   90.00
_cell.angle_beta   90.00
_cell.angle_gamma   90.00
#
_symmetry.space_group_name_H-M   'P 1'
#
loop_
_entity.id
_entity.type
_entity.pdbx_description
1 polymer ?
#
loop_
_entity_poly.entity_id
_entity_poly.type
_entity_poly.pdbx_seq_one_letter_code
_entity_poly.pdbx_strand_id
1 'polypeptide(L)'
;MPRIPVNPPKEFEKVRGFLEKMEAEMRQAENAPLAPSPPENYWPIFQLHHQRSRYIYNLKKRGEISTKLYGYLSSNRFVDHELACYWDRVGYETLCCLRCIQPIDSKHGNVCICRVPQRNIDVSQALKCDNCGCRGCSGY
;
A
#
# COMPACT_ATOMS: atom_id res chain seq x y z
N MET A 1 -0.26 16.96 -4.35
CA MET A 1 -1.01 17.35 -5.57
C MET A 1 -2.47 17.01 -5.34
N PRO A 2 -3.38 17.98 -5.13
CA PRO A 2 -4.79 17.64 -5.04
C PRO A 2 -5.25 17.25 -6.43
N ARG A 3 -5.50 15.95 -6.64
CA ARG A 3 -6.16 15.47 -7.86
C ARG A 3 -7.64 15.80 -7.71
N ILE A 4 -7.99 17.08 -7.90
CA ILE A 4 -9.38 17.51 -7.86
C ILE A 4 -10.10 16.69 -8.93
N PRO A 5 -11.04 15.80 -8.55
CA PRO A 5 -11.63 14.88 -9.50
C PRO A 5 -12.49 15.66 -10.48
N VAL A 6 -12.20 15.58 -11.79
CA VAL A 6 -13.08 16.12 -12.82
C VAL A 6 -14.30 15.20 -12.90
N ASN A 7 -15.48 15.74 -12.59
CA ASN A 7 -16.79 15.07 -12.64
C ASN A 7 -16.83 13.68 -11.95
N PRO A 8 -16.68 13.61 -10.61
CA PRO A 8 -16.72 12.34 -9.90
C PRO A 8 -18.11 11.69 -9.99
N PRO A 9 -18.20 10.35 -10.08
CA PRO A 9 -19.47 9.65 -9.94
C PRO A 9 -20.13 9.98 -8.60
N LYS A 10 -21.47 10.00 -8.53
CA LYS A 10 -22.22 10.28 -7.28
C LYS A 10 -21.80 9.40 -6.09
N GLU A 11 -21.38 8.17 -6.37
CA GLU A 11 -20.90 7.22 -5.36
C GLU A 11 -19.57 7.63 -4.71
N PHE A 12 -18.82 8.57 -5.30
CA PHE A 12 -17.54 9.05 -4.78
C PHE A 12 -17.65 9.67 -3.38
N GLU A 13 -18.80 10.28 -3.06
CA GLU A 13 -19.02 10.90 -1.75
C GLU A 13 -18.90 9.90 -0.58
N LYS A 14 -19.16 8.61 -0.82
CA LYS A 14 -18.97 7.56 0.20
C LYS A 14 -17.50 7.37 0.61
N VAL A 15 -16.58 7.60 -0.33
CA VAL A 15 -15.15 7.32 -0.15
C VAL A 15 -14.36 8.61 0.12
N ARG A 16 -14.94 9.75 -0.24
CA ARG A 16 -14.32 11.08 -0.18
C ARG A 16 -13.72 11.40 1.19
N GLY A 17 -14.50 11.26 2.26
CA GLY A 17 -14.02 11.61 3.61
C GLY A 17 -12.80 10.78 4.05
N PHE A 18 -12.74 9.51 3.66
CA PHE A 18 -11.57 8.66 3.92
C PHE A 18 -10.36 9.10 3.08
N LEU A 19 -10.56 9.42 1.80
CA LEU A 19 -9.50 9.88 0.91
C LEU A 19 -8.89 11.21 1.37
N GLU A 20 -9.72 12.16 1.76
CA GLU A 20 -9.28 13.46 2.28
C GLU A 20 -8.47 13.30 3.57
N LYS A 21 -8.91 12.41 4.47
CA LYS A 21 -8.16 12.06 5.68
C LYS A 21 -6.79 11.46 5.36
N MET A 22 -6.74 10.45 4.47
CA MET A 22 -5.49 9.81 4.06
C MET A 22 -4.54 10.80 3.37
N GLU A 23 -5.07 11.75 2.59
CA GLU A 23 -4.25 12.80 1.96
C GLU A 23 -3.70 13.79 3.00
N ALA A 24 -4.50 14.17 4.00
CA ALA A 24 -4.02 15.00 5.10
C ALA A 24 -2.89 14.31 5.89
N GLU A 25 -3.07 13.03 6.25
CA GLU A 25 -2.04 12.22 6.92
C GLU A 25 -0.79 12.04 6.04
N MET A 26 -0.96 11.85 4.73
CA MET A 26 0.16 11.73 3.79
C MET A 26 0.96 13.03 3.71
N ARG A 27 0.31 14.19 3.64
CA ARG A 27 0.99 15.49 3.70
C ARG A 27 1.71 15.71 5.03
N GLN A 28 1.14 15.24 6.15
CA GLN A 28 1.81 15.31 7.45
C GLN A 28 3.06 14.45 7.46
N ALA A 29 2.99 13.21 6.95
CA ALA A 29 4.13 12.31 6.85
C ALA A 29 5.23 12.84 5.92
N GLU A 30 4.87 13.49 4.82
CA GLU A 30 5.81 14.14 3.90
C GLU A 30 6.53 15.33 4.53
N ASN A 31 5.85 16.10 5.40
CA ASN A 31 6.42 17.28 6.07
C ASN A 31 7.05 16.96 7.43
N ALA A 32 7.02 15.70 7.87
CA ALA A 32 7.58 15.31 9.16
C ALA A 32 9.10 15.56 9.19
N PRO A 33 9.67 15.98 10.34
CA PRO A 33 11.10 16.17 10.45
C PRO A 33 11.83 14.84 10.22
N LEU A 34 12.75 14.84 9.27
CA LEU A 34 13.50 13.65 8.89
C LEU A 34 14.69 13.46 9.84
N ALA A 35 14.82 12.26 10.42
CA ALA A 35 16.04 11.86 11.10
C ALA A 35 17.19 11.72 10.09
N PRO A 36 18.47 11.82 10.52
CA PRO A 36 19.61 11.70 9.62
C PRO A 36 19.72 10.28 9.05
N SER A 37 19.22 10.11 7.84
CA SER A 37 19.41 8.94 6.96
C SER A 37 18.83 7.56 7.35
N PRO A 38 17.75 7.39 8.14
CA PRO A 38 17.10 6.09 8.25
C PRO A 38 16.06 5.87 7.12
N PRO A 39 16.00 4.67 6.52
CA PRO A 39 14.90 4.29 5.61
C PRO A 39 13.53 4.31 6.33
N GLU A 40 13.55 4.28 7.67
CA GLU A 40 12.38 4.35 8.55
C GLU A 40 11.54 5.60 8.35
N ASN A 41 12.15 6.71 7.94
CA ASN A 41 11.46 7.97 7.67
C ASN A 41 10.34 7.80 6.61
N TYR A 42 10.53 6.87 5.65
CA TYR A 42 9.59 6.67 4.55
C TYR A 42 8.56 5.57 4.82
N TRP A 43 8.71 4.80 5.89
CA TRP A 43 7.77 3.72 6.22
C TRP A 43 6.32 4.21 6.39
N PRO A 44 6.05 5.34 7.06
CA PRO A 44 4.69 5.85 7.19
C PRO A 44 4.03 6.13 5.83
N ILE A 45 4.80 6.64 4.86
CA ILE A 45 4.30 6.92 3.51
C ILE A 45 3.87 5.61 2.81
N PHE A 46 4.70 4.56 2.89
CA PHE A 46 4.34 3.25 2.34
C PHE A 46 3.13 2.63 3.03
N GLN A 47 3.02 2.78 4.35
CA GLN A 47 1.88 2.28 5.13
C GLN A 47 0.58 2.99 4.75
N LEU A 48 0.59 4.32 4.67
CA LEU A 48 -0.57 5.12 4.24
C LEU A 48 -0.96 4.80 2.79
N HIS A 49 0.02 4.66 1.89
CA HIS A 49 -0.22 4.26 0.51
C HIS A 49 -0.89 2.88 0.40
N HIS A 50 -0.38 1.91 1.17
CA HIS A 50 -0.97 0.57 1.26
C HIS A 50 -2.39 0.64 1.82
N GLN A 51 -2.60 1.33 2.94
CA GLN A 51 -3.88 1.48 3.60
C GLN A 51 -4.93 2.09 2.68
N ARG A 52 -4.58 3.16 1.95
CA ARG A 52 -5.45 3.81 0.98
C ARG A 52 -5.90 2.85 -0.12
N SER A 53 -4.95 2.16 -0.73
CA SER A 53 -5.23 1.21 -1.82
C SER A 53 -6.03 0.00 -1.32
N ARG A 54 -5.70 -0.51 -0.13
CA ARG A 54 -6.32 -1.69 0.47
C ARG A 54 -7.76 -1.44 0.88
N TYR A 55 -8.06 -0.25 1.41
CA TYR A 55 -9.42 0.15 1.75
C TYR A 55 -10.33 0.09 0.52
N ILE A 56 -9.93 0.72 -0.59
CA ILE A 56 -10.72 0.76 -1.82
C ILE A 56 -10.84 -0.63 -2.45
N TYR A 57 -9.76 -1.41 -2.45
CA TYR A 57 -9.79 -2.80 -2.92
C TYR A 57 -10.79 -3.66 -2.12
N ASN A 58 -10.80 -3.54 -0.79
CA ASN A 58 -11.74 -4.27 0.06
C ASN A 58 -13.19 -3.85 -0.21
N LEU A 59 -13.47 -2.56 -0.40
CA LEU A 59 -14.80 -2.08 -0.78
C LEU A 59 -15.26 -2.68 -2.12
N LYS A 60 -14.36 -2.75 -3.11
CA LYS A 60 -14.64 -3.41 -4.40
C LYS A 60 -14.95 -4.90 -4.19
N LYS A 61 -14.12 -5.59 -3.42
CA LYS A 61 -14.24 -7.04 -3.16
C LYS A 61 -15.55 -7.39 -2.45
N ARG A 62 -16.07 -6.49 -1.61
CA ARG A 62 -17.37 -6.62 -0.92
C ARG A 62 -18.57 -6.20 -1.77
N GLY A 63 -18.35 -5.57 -2.94
CA GLY A 63 -19.42 -5.05 -3.80
C GLY A 63 -20.04 -3.74 -3.31
N GLU A 64 -19.38 -3.01 -2.39
CA GLU A 64 -19.89 -1.75 -1.84
C GLU A 64 -19.72 -0.56 -2.81
N ILE A 65 -18.80 -0.70 -3.78
CA ILE A 65 -18.53 0.29 -4.82
C ILE A 65 -18.73 -0.32 -6.21
N SER A 66 -19.25 0.49 -7.15
CA SER A 66 -19.40 0.07 -8.54
C SER A 66 -18.05 -0.08 -9.25
N THR A 67 -17.98 -0.94 -10.27
CA THR A 67 -16.81 -1.07 -11.14
C THR A 67 -16.47 0.25 -11.84
N LYS A 68 -17.49 1.08 -12.13
CA LYS A 68 -17.32 2.43 -12.69
C LYS A 68 -16.57 3.35 -11.73
N LEU A 69 -16.95 3.38 -10.45
CA LEU A 69 -16.24 4.15 -9.43
C LEU A 69 -14.81 3.63 -9.22
N TYR A 70 -14.62 2.31 -9.16
CA TYR A 70 -13.28 1.73 -9.03
C TYR A 70 -12.38 2.12 -10.21
N GLY A 71 -12.88 2.03 -11.44
CA GLY A 71 -12.16 2.47 -12.64
C GLY A 71 -11.76 3.93 -12.55
N TYR A 72 -12.68 4.80 -12.12
CA TYR A 72 -12.42 6.22 -11.89
C TYR A 72 -11.30 6.45 -10.85
N LEU A 73 -11.36 5.76 -9.71
CA LEU A 73 -10.36 5.87 -8.64
C LEU A 73 -8.98 5.37 -9.11
N SER A 74 -8.95 4.31 -9.90
CA SER A 74 -7.73 3.75 -10.49
C SER A 74 -7.10 4.70 -11.53
N SER A 75 -7.90 5.25 -12.45
CA SER A 75 -7.43 6.23 -13.45
C SER A 75 -6.87 7.49 -12.79
N ASN A 76 -7.50 7.94 -11.70
CA ASN A 76 -7.02 9.06 -10.90
C ASN A 76 -5.90 8.69 -9.91
N ARG A 77 -5.35 7.48 -9.94
CA ARG A 77 -4.26 6.99 -9.05
C ARG A 77 -4.53 7.17 -7.56
N PHE A 78 -5.80 7.10 -7.15
CA PHE A 78 -6.13 6.92 -5.73
C PHE A 78 -5.80 5.49 -5.27
N VAL A 79 -5.85 4.54 -6.20
CA VAL A 79 -5.49 3.13 -5.99
C VAL A 79 -4.26 2.80 -6.82
N ASP A 80 -3.33 2.05 -6.23
CA ASP A 80 -2.30 1.36 -6.98
C ASP A 80 -2.88 0.11 -7.64
N HIS A 81 -3.10 0.21 -8.94
CA HIS A 81 -3.67 -0.86 -9.75
C HIS A 81 -2.79 -2.11 -9.76
N GLU A 82 -1.47 -1.95 -9.86
CA GLU A 82 -0.54 -3.08 -9.93
C GLU A 82 -0.52 -3.84 -8.62
N LEU A 83 -0.44 -3.12 -7.49
CA LEU A 83 -0.52 -3.73 -6.16
C LEU A 83 -1.85 -4.46 -5.95
N ALA A 84 -2.96 -3.87 -6.39
CA ALA A 84 -4.28 -4.50 -6.32
C ALA A 84 -4.35 -5.80 -7.15
N CYS A 85 -3.76 -5.82 -8.35
CA CYS A 85 -3.68 -7.04 -9.16
C CYS A 85 -2.88 -8.15 -8.49
N TYR A 86 -1.85 -7.82 -7.69
CA TYR A 86 -1.12 -8.83 -6.92
C TYR A 86 -1.97 -9.41 -5.78
N TRP A 87 -2.85 -8.64 -5.15
CA TRP A 87 -3.71 -9.16 -4.08
C TRP A 87 -4.73 -10.21 -4.56
N ASP A 88 -5.05 -10.23 -5.85
CA ASP A 88 -5.89 -11.26 -6.46
C ASP A 88 -5.12 -12.57 -6.75
N ARG A 89 -3.78 -12.57 -6.62
CA ARG A 89 -2.94 -13.75 -6.84
C ARG A 89 -2.71 -14.52 -5.54
N VAL A 90 -2.79 -15.85 -5.63
CA VAL A 90 -2.53 -16.77 -4.51
C VAL A 90 -1.12 -16.53 -3.95
N GLY A 91 -1.02 -16.39 -2.63
CA GLY A 91 0.24 -16.13 -1.92
C GLY A 91 0.68 -14.66 -1.87
N TYR A 92 -0.04 -13.74 -2.50
CA TYR A 92 0.22 -12.29 -2.48
C TYR A 92 -0.91 -11.48 -1.87
N GLU A 93 -1.93 -12.12 -1.30
CA GLU A 93 -3.13 -11.51 -0.74
C GLU A 93 -2.85 -10.44 0.33
N THR A 94 -1.75 -10.58 1.05
CA THR A 94 -1.29 -9.69 2.14
C THR A 94 -0.05 -8.87 1.76
N LEU A 95 0.28 -8.77 0.46
CA LEU A 95 1.46 -8.09 -0.03
C LEU A 95 1.50 -6.61 0.43
N CYS A 96 2.62 -6.20 1.02
CA CYS A 96 2.81 -4.86 1.58
C CYS A 96 3.04 -3.78 0.53
N CYS A 97 3.95 -4.00 -0.43
CA CYS A 97 4.29 -3.05 -1.49
C CYS A 97 5.03 -3.76 -2.64
N LEU A 98 5.07 -3.13 -3.82
CA LEU A 98 5.70 -3.69 -5.01
C LEU A 98 7.22 -3.82 -4.89
N ARG A 99 7.88 -2.90 -4.18
CA ARG A 99 9.33 -2.95 -3.95
C ARG A 99 9.78 -4.24 -3.24
N CYS A 100 8.92 -4.85 -2.43
CA CYS A 100 9.26 -6.06 -1.69
C CYS A 100 9.31 -7.33 -2.55
N ILE A 101 8.76 -7.29 -3.75
CA ILE A 101 8.73 -8.44 -4.68
C ILE A 101 9.63 -8.24 -5.89
N GLN A 102 10.18 -7.05 -6.07
CA GLN A 102 11.02 -6.69 -7.22
C GLN A 102 12.49 -7.07 -6.94
N PRO A 103 13.08 -8.02 -7.68
CA PRO A 103 14.48 -8.42 -7.50
C PRO A 103 15.47 -7.27 -7.76
N ILE A 104 15.12 -6.35 -8.66
CA ILE A 104 15.96 -5.22 -9.05
C ILE A 104 16.23 -4.23 -7.91
N ASP A 105 15.32 -4.15 -6.93
CA ASP A 105 15.45 -3.29 -5.75
C ASP A 105 16.34 -3.90 -4.67
N SER A 106 16.79 -5.15 -4.86
CA SER A 106 17.62 -5.89 -3.91
C SER A 106 19.05 -6.00 -4.42
N LYS A 107 20.02 -5.78 -3.51
CA LYS A 107 21.46 -5.89 -3.82
C LYS A 107 21.86 -7.26 -4.39
N HIS A 108 21.15 -8.31 -4.01
CA HIS A 108 21.46 -9.69 -4.38
C HIS A 108 20.44 -10.30 -5.36
N GLY A 109 19.54 -9.49 -5.95
CA GLY A 109 18.54 -10.01 -6.89
C GLY A 109 17.48 -10.93 -6.23
N ASN A 110 17.30 -10.83 -4.91
CA ASN A 110 16.33 -11.63 -4.16
C ASN A 110 15.12 -10.80 -3.72
N VAL A 111 13.99 -11.45 -3.46
CA VAL A 111 12.83 -10.80 -2.84
C VAL A 111 13.13 -10.38 -1.39
N CYS A 112 12.35 -9.43 -0.87
CA CYS A 112 12.55 -8.93 0.48
C CYS A 112 12.23 -9.99 1.55
N ILE A 113 12.91 -9.92 2.69
CA ILE A 113 12.72 -10.83 3.83
C ILE A 113 11.27 -10.88 4.33
N CYS A 114 10.48 -9.82 4.13
CA CYS A 114 9.07 -9.82 4.49
C CYS A 114 8.23 -10.84 3.71
N ARG A 115 8.71 -11.34 2.56
CA ARG A 115 8.04 -12.39 1.78
C ARG A 115 8.34 -13.80 2.28
N VAL A 116 9.29 -13.96 3.20
CA VAL A 116 9.61 -15.25 3.80
C VAL A 116 8.51 -15.62 4.82
N PRO A 117 7.95 -16.84 4.79
CA PRO A 117 7.00 -17.30 5.79
C PRO A 117 7.58 -17.22 7.20
N GLN A 118 6.81 -16.73 8.16
CA GLN A 118 7.29 -16.52 9.53
C GLN A 118 7.78 -17.81 10.20
N ARG A 119 7.23 -18.98 9.83
CA ARG A 119 7.68 -20.29 10.31
C ARG A 119 9.13 -20.63 9.98
N ASN A 120 9.71 -19.97 8.97
CA ASN A 120 11.09 -20.17 8.54
C ASN A 120 12.03 -19.07 9.06
N ILE A 121 11.51 -18.13 9.87
CA ILE A 121 12.27 -17.02 10.43
C ILE A 121 12.48 -17.30 11.92
N ASP A 122 13.69 -17.10 12.41
CA ASP A 122 14.00 -17.24 13.83
C ASP A 122 13.21 -16.23 14.67
N VAL A 123 12.47 -16.74 15.67
CA VAL A 123 11.56 -15.96 16.53
C VAL A 123 12.29 -14.88 17.33
N SER A 124 13.61 -15.00 17.52
CA SER A 124 14.43 -14.01 18.21
C SER A 124 14.60 -12.70 17.43
N GLN A 125 14.41 -12.72 16.10
CA GLN A 125 14.62 -11.54 15.26
C GLN A 125 13.28 -10.87 14.95
N ALA A 126 13.05 -9.68 15.50
CA ALA A 126 11.89 -8.86 15.14
C ALA A 126 11.99 -8.47 13.65
N LEU A 127 11.26 -9.19 12.79
CA LEU A 127 11.25 -8.96 11.35
C LEU A 127 10.74 -7.54 11.06
N LYS A 128 11.61 -6.71 10.49
CA LYS A 128 11.24 -5.39 9.96
C LYS A 128 11.80 -5.27 8.55
N CYS A 129 10.94 -4.95 7.60
CA CYS A 129 11.33 -4.67 6.23
C CYS A 129 11.99 -3.29 6.12
N ASP A 130 13.17 -3.22 5.50
CA ASP A 130 13.86 -1.94 5.26
C ASP A 130 13.05 -1.00 4.35
N ASN A 131 12.27 -1.54 3.41
CA ASN A 131 11.55 -0.73 2.42
C ASN A 131 10.29 -0.06 2.99
N CYS A 132 9.46 -0.80 3.73
CA CYS A 132 8.14 -0.33 4.16
C CYS A 132 7.84 -0.59 5.65
N GLY A 133 8.78 -1.17 6.41
CA GLY A 133 8.61 -1.44 7.84
C GLY A 133 7.60 -2.54 8.17
N CYS A 134 7.13 -3.32 7.20
CA CYS A 134 6.21 -4.43 7.47
C CYS A 134 6.89 -5.58 8.23
N ARG A 135 6.09 -6.37 8.96
CA ARG A 135 6.53 -7.48 9.82
C ARG A 135 6.21 -8.87 9.25
N GLY A 136 6.16 -8.96 7.93
CA GLY A 136 5.79 -10.16 7.20
C GLY A 136 4.56 -9.92 6.35
N CYS A 137 4.70 -10.17 5.05
CA CYS A 137 3.65 -10.06 4.05
C CYS A 137 3.58 -11.34 3.20
N SER A 138 4.19 -12.43 3.66
CA SER A 138 3.99 -13.75 3.08
C SER A 138 2.54 -14.16 3.28
N GLY A 139 1.90 -14.68 2.24
CA GLY A 139 0.53 -15.19 2.31
C GLY A 139 0.44 -16.62 2.87
N TYR A 140 1.51 -17.14 3.49
CA TYR A 140 1.69 -18.53 3.91
C TYR A 140 2.30 -18.66 5.30
#